data_AF-A0A4Q4XD40-F1
#
_entry.id   AF-A0A4Q4XD40-F1
#
_cell.length_a   1.000
_cell.length_b   1.000
_cell.length_c   1.000
_cell.angle_alpha   90.00
_cell.angle_beta   90.00
_cell.angle_gamma   90.00
#
_symmetry.space_group_name_H-M   'P 1'
#
loop_
_entity.id
_entity.type
_entity.pdbx_description
1 polymer ?
#
loop_
_entity_poly.entity_id
_entity_poly.type
_entity_poly.pdbx_seq_one_letter_code
_entity_poly.pdbx_strand_id
1 'polypeptide(L)'
;MAAPIWAQQVQNYPGALTGTDFDLTIGRTLVNFTGRARYAITVNGSIPAPILRWKQGSKVTLRVTNTLDTQTSIHWHGILVPFAMDGVPGVSFPGIPAHQTFIYTFKVRQAGTYWYHSHTRFQEQLGLYGPLVIEPQEPDLVRSDRDYIVMLSDWTDENPDSVFLHLKQSSDFYNFQLPTVADFVDDTRTVGISGALKRRRMWNEMRMNPTDLADVSAATYSYLVNGATPFANWTAIAKAGERVRLRFINGSATTTFDVRIPGLTMRVCAADGQDVEAVDVDEFRIGVAETYDVLVQMPQDAAYTIFAQAMDRSGYARATLAPEPGMRAEVPPMDPKTWLSMADMGMETSGMAMGREQPGTTMRMPNNGSHSAPRHSMPEMSGPVADMQDKQPQSGHEGMASPMPMPPRQKPMISPPMTMSVMQTGPEVDMRSMNPSKSLADPGPRLRDNGRRVLAYADLRTLAPPLTLGPRAAKSSCT
;
A
#
# COMPACT_ATOMS: atom_id res chain seq x y z
N MET A 1 40.22 15.45 -1.97
CA MET A 1 38.77 15.65 -1.74
C MET A 1 38.06 14.55 -2.51
N ALA A 2 37.36 13.64 -1.83
CA ALA A 2 36.52 12.66 -2.52
C ALA A 2 35.42 13.41 -3.29
N ALA A 3 35.11 12.96 -4.51
CA ALA A 3 34.00 13.51 -5.27
C ALA A 3 32.70 13.35 -4.44
N PRO A 4 31.82 14.37 -4.41
CA PRO A 4 30.57 14.25 -3.67
C PRO A 4 29.69 13.16 -4.29
N ILE A 5 28.85 12.51 -3.49
CA ILE A 5 28.12 11.28 -3.86
C ILE A 5 27.21 11.47 -5.09
N TRP A 6 26.71 12.69 -5.34
CA TRP A 6 25.96 13.01 -6.56
C TRP A 6 26.80 12.90 -7.85
N ALA A 7 28.14 12.93 -7.76
CA ALA A 7 29.08 12.69 -8.84
C ALA A 7 29.54 11.22 -8.93
N GLN A 8 29.22 10.38 -7.93
CA GLN A 8 29.48 8.94 -7.95
C GLN A 8 28.22 8.20 -8.41
N GLN A 9 28.17 7.93 -9.72
CA GLN A 9 27.33 6.92 -10.39
C GLN A 9 25.98 6.58 -9.72
N VAL A 10 24.94 7.27 -10.17
CA VAL A 10 23.51 6.87 -10.10
C VAL A 10 23.25 5.41 -10.56
N GLN A 11 24.24 4.75 -11.17
CA GLN A 11 24.17 3.36 -11.60
C GLN A 11 24.47 2.33 -10.50
N ASN A 12 25.16 2.72 -9.42
CA ASN A 12 25.58 1.78 -8.38
C ASN A 12 24.85 2.08 -7.08
N TYR A 13 23.74 1.37 -6.87
CA TYR A 13 23.15 1.22 -5.54
C TYR A 13 24.25 0.81 -4.54
N PRO A 14 24.31 1.38 -3.32
CA PRO A 14 25.37 1.05 -2.37
C PRO A 14 25.49 -0.46 -2.19
N GLY A 15 26.72 -0.95 -2.24
CA GLY A 15 27.01 -2.38 -2.15
C GLY A 15 26.41 -2.99 -0.90
N ALA A 16 25.95 -4.25 -1.02
CA ALA A 16 25.39 -4.97 0.11
C ALA A 16 26.46 -5.27 1.16
N LEU A 17 26.16 -4.97 2.42
CA LEU A 17 26.94 -5.41 3.57
C LEU A 17 26.45 -6.80 3.96
N THR A 18 27.32 -7.80 3.84
CA THR A 18 27.04 -9.20 4.19
C THR A 18 27.85 -9.61 5.41
N GLY A 19 27.27 -10.41 6.31
CA GLY A 19 27.99 -10.97 7.45
C GLY A 19 27.13 -11.02 8.71
N THR A 20 27.80 -11.12 9.87
CA THR A 20 27.17 -11.12 11.20
C THR A 20 27.55 -9.90 12.04
N ASP A 21 28.60 -9.18 11.66
CA ASP A 21 29.14 -8.05 12.40
C ASP A 21 29.19 -6.84 11.49
N PHE A 22 28.52 -5.77 11.91
CA PHE A 22 28.34 -4.55 11.13
C PHE A 22 28.71 -3.33 11.94
N ASP A 23 29.40 -2.39 11.29
CA ASP A 23 29.63 -1.05 11.79
C ASP A 23 28.83 -0.07 10.91
N LEU A 24 27.86 0.58 11.53
CA LEU A 24 26.95 1.52 10.88
C LEU A 24 27.15 2.90 11.48
N THR A 25 27.40 3.89 10.64
CA THR A 25 27.58 5.28 11.07
C THR A 25 26.41 6.10 10.57
N ILE A 26 25.61 6.62 11.50
CA ILE A 26 24.55 7.58 11.18
C ILE A 26 25.17 8.97 11.14
N GLY A 27 24.98 9.69 10.05
CA GLY A 27 25.52 11.05 9.87
C GLY A 27 24.75 11.88 8.86
N ARG A 28 25.25 13.09 8.59
CA ARG A 28 24.68 14.00 7.58
C ARG A 28 25.41 13.81 6.25
N THR A 29 24.64 13.73 5.17
CA THR A 29 25.16 13.69 3.79
C THR A 29 24.49 14.75 2.95
N LEU A 30 25.26 15.46 2.13
CA LEU A 30 24.70 16.43 1.18
C LEU A 30 24.09 15.70 -0.03
N VAL A 31 22.81 15.95 -0.29
CA VAL A 31 22.03 15.40 -1.40
C VAL A 31 21.41 16.53 -2.23
N ASN A 32 21.01 16.23 -3.47
CA ASN A 32 20.37 17.21 -4.34
C ASN A 32 19.39 16.52 -5.31
N PHE A 33 18.15 16.32 -4.86
CA PHE A 33 17.09 15.68 -5.66
C PHE A 33 16.21 16.69 -6.40
N THR A 34 16.10 17.90 -5.86
CA THR A 34 15.17 18.94 -6.31
C THR A 34 15.85 20.06 -7.11
N GLY A 35 17.18 19.97 -7.30
CA GLY A 35 18.01 21.08 -7.78
C GLY A 35 18.57 21.96 -6.65
N ARG A 36 18.18 21.74 -5.39
CA ARG A 36 18.72 22.42 -4.21
C ARG A 36 19.46 21.44 -3.30
N ALA A 37 20.68 21.81 -2.90
CA ALA A 37 21.45 21.01 -1.97
C ALA A 37 20.80 21.02 -0.57
N ARG A 38 20.66 19.83 0.04
CA ARG A 38 20.10 19.62 1.38
C ARG A 38 20.89 18.54 2.11
N TYR A 39 20.89 18.60 3.45
CA TYR A 39 21.44 17.51 4.25
C TYR A 39 20.38 16.43 4.45
N ALA A 40 20.67 15.22 4.00
CA ALA A 40 19.99 14.00 4.41
C ALA A 40 20.65 13.43 5.67
N ILE A 41 19.89 12.67 6.44
CA ILE A 41 20.43 11.78 7.48
C ILE A 41 20.61 10.41 6.85
N THR A 42 21.83 9.89 6.86
CA THR A 42 22.18 8.66 6.17
C THR A 42 22.88 7.69 7.11
N VAL A 43 22.88 6.41 6.73
CA VAL A 43 23.78 5.41 7.31
C VAL A 43 24.90 5.17 6.31
N ASN A 44 26.16 5.23 6.75
CA ASN A 44 27.36 5.06 5.94
C ASN A 44 27.40 5.98 4.69
N GLY A 45 26.78 7.15 4.77
CA GLY A 45 26.87 8.18 3.76
C GLY A 45 25.94 8.01 2.56
N SER A 46 25.09 6.98 2.48
CA SER A 46 24.22 6.77 1.31
C SER A 46 22.74 6.94 1.61
N ILE A 47 21.98 7.32 0.58
CA ILE A 47 20.52 7.28 0.57
C ILE A 47 20.06 6.53 -0.70
N PRO A 48 19.31 5.42 -0.57
CA PRO A 48 19.05 4.69 0.66
C PRO A 48 20.34 4.26 1.35
N ALA A 49 20.24 3.96 2.64
CA ALA A 49 21.33 3.34 3.38
C ALA A 49 21.73 1.97 2.77
N PRO A 50 22.93 1.44 3.07
CA PRO A 50 23.42 0.21 2.45
C PRO A 50 22.46 -0.96 2.65
N ILE A 51 22.38 -1.86 1.66
CA ILE A 51 21.63 -3.10 1.85
C ILE A 51 22.32 -3.90 2.95
N LEU A 52 21.58 -4.28 3.98
CA LEU A 52 22.01 -5.30 4.91
C LEU A 52 21.57 -6.66 4.36
N ARG A 53 22.52 -7.58 4.16
CA ARG A 53 22.24 -8.96 3.76
C ARG A 53 22.62 -9.90 4.89
N TRP A 54 21.61 -10.47 5.53
CA TRP A 54 21.77 -11.42 6.64
C TRP A 54 21.42 -12.84 6.19
N LYS A 55 21.80 -13.82 7.01
CA LYS A 55 21.36 -15.21 6.85
C LYS A 55 20.42 -15.58 7.98
N GLN A 56 19.32 -16.23 7.65
CA GLN A 56 18.40 -16.80 8.62
C GLN A 56 19.16 -17.72 9.59
N GLY A 57 18.81 -17.64 10.88
CA GLY A 57 19.42 -18.45 11.94
C GLY A 57 20.71 -17.86 12.53
N SER A 58 21.35 -16.93 11.83
CA SER A 58 22.55 -16.23 12.31
C SER A 58 22.26 -15.34 13.53
N LYS A 59 23.29 -15.07 14.34
CA LYS A 59 23.27 -13.99 15.33
C LYS A 59 23.99 -12.79 14.72
N VAL A 60 23.31 -11.65 14.64
CA VAL A 60 23.89 -10.41 14.13
C VAL A 60 24.27 -9.48 15.28
N THR A 61 25.31 -8.68 15.07
CA THR A 61 25.80 -7.62 15.96
C THR A 61 26.00 -6.36 15.13
N LEU A 62 25.27 -5.29 15.43
CA LEU A 62 25.36 -4.01 14.72
C LEU A 62 25.79 -2.92 15.68
N ARG A 63 26.98 -2.35 15.44
CA ARG A 63 27.53 -1.22 16.18
C ARG A 63 27.11 0.05 15.46
N VAL A 64 26.06 0.68 15.95
CA VAL A 64 25.45 1.85 15.34
C VAL A 64 25.95 3.09 16.06
N THR A 65 26.82 3.85 15.38
CA THR A 65 27.42 5.08 15.88
C THR A 65 26.65 6.28 15.37
N ASN A 66 26.11 7.08 16.28
CA ASN A 66 25.42 8.32 15.97
C ASN A 66 26.41 9.48 15.92
N THR A 67 26.64 10.08 14.76
CA THR A 67 27.51 11.26 14.62
C THR A 67 26.74 12.59 14.60
N LEU A 68 25.41 12.54 14.69
CA LEU A 68 24.55 13.73 14.75
C LEU A 68 24.64 14.42 16.11
N ASP A 69 24.26 15.69 16.16
CA ASP A 69 24.12 16.47 17.40
C ASP A 69 22.78 16.21 18.12
N THR A 70 21.99 15.26 17.62
CA THR A 70 20.67 14.89 18.14
C THR A 70 20.60 13.38 18.32
N GLN A 71 19.69 12.92 19.17
CA GLN A 71 19.42 11.50 19.34
C GLN A 71 18.97 10.86 18.01
N THR A 72 19.30 9.58 17.81
CA THR A 72 18.82 8.78 16.67
C THR A 72 18.41 7.38 17.13
N SER A 73 17.94 6.57 16.18
CA SER A 73 17.60 5.16 16.39
C SER A 73 17.64 4.43 15.04
N ILE A 74 17.72 3.10 15.11
CA ILE A 74 17.37 2.21 14.00
C ILE A 74 16.35 1.21 14.52
N HIS A 75 15.19 1.18 13.87
CA HIS A 75 14.17 0.14 13.97
C HIS A 75 14.33 -0.85 12.81
N TRP A 76 14.12 -2.15 13.10
CA TRP A 76 14.25 -3.25 12.14
C TRP A 76 12.86 -3.67 11.67
N HIS A 77 12.34 -2.97 10.66
CA HIS A 77 10.95 -3.10 10.24
C HIS A 77 10.61 -4.54 9.84
N GLY A 78 9.61 -5.10 10.50
CA GLY A 78 9.15 -6.48 10.28
C GLY A 78 10.01 -7.57 10.94
N ILE A 79 11.09 -7.22 11.66
CA ILE A 79 11.98 -8.21 12.29
C ILE A 79 11.60 -8.52 13.73
N LEU A 80 11.47 -9.81 14.03
CA LEU A 80 11.21 -10.33 15.37
C LEU A 80 12.48 -10.32 16.23
N VAL A 81 12.68 -9.21 16.96
CA VAL A 81 13.82 -8.99 17.85
C VAL A 81 13.42 -9.01 19.34
N PRO A 82 14.36 -9.22 20.28
CA PRO A 82 14.13 -8.91 21.67
C PRO A 82 13.73 -7.44 21.83
N PHE A 83 12.78 -7.13 22.73
CA PHE A 83 12.25 -5.78 22.92
C PHE A 83 13.33 -4.69 22.98
N ALA A 84 14.38 -4.86 23.81
CA ALA A 84 15.45 -3.86 23.93
C ALA A 84 16.30 -3.62 22.66
N MET A 85 16.11 -4.43 21.62
CA MET A 85 16.81 -4.35 20.33
C MET A 85 15.89 -3.84 19.20
N ASP A 86 14.64 -3.52 19.52
CA ASP A 86 13.63 -3.07 18.55
C ASP A 86 13.84 -1.64 18.06
N GLY A 87 14.50 -0.79 18.87
CA GLY A 87 14.98 0.50 18.40
C GLY A 87 13.93 1.61 18.32
N VAL A 88 12.92 1.56 19.19
CA VAL A 88 11.86 2.58 19.30
C VAL A 88 12.09 3.42 20.56
N PRO A 89 12.60 4.67 20.42
CA PRO A 89 12.91 5.50 21.58
C PRO A 89 11.68 5.79 22.45
N GLY A 90 11.85 5.70 23.78
CA GLY A 90 10.79 5.95 24.75
C GLY A 90 9.81 4.80 24.93
N VAL A 91 9.87 3.78 24.07
CA VAL A 91 9.10 2.53 24.21
C VAL A 91 10.06 1.40 24.56
N SER A 92 10.93 1.03 23.62
CA SER A 92 11.73 -0.20 23.72
C SER A 92 13.16 0.01 24.20
N PHE A 93 13.67 1.25 24.07
CA PHE A 93 14.97 1.69 24.60
C PHE A 93 15.04 3.23 24.68
N PRO A 94 16.08 3.86 25.25
CA PRO A 94 16.14 5.32 25.38
C PRO A 94 16.50 6.07 24.09
N GLY A 95 16.95 5.39 23.02
CA GLY A 95 17.56 6.01 21.85
C GLY A 95 19.09 5.98 21.89
N ILE A 96 19.73 6.30 20.77
CA ILE A 96 21.18 6.45 20.65
C ILE A 96 21.52 7.95 20.80
N PRO A 97 22.13 8.38 21.91
CA PRO A 97 22.47 9.79 22.11
C PRO A 97 23.45 10.31 21.04
N ALA A 98 23.55 11.63 20.93
CA ALA A 98 24.54 12.28 20.06
C ALA A 98 25.96 11.78 20.38
N HIS A 99 26.73 11.48 19.34
CA HIS A 99 28.14 11.04 19.43
C HIS A 99 28.37 9.75 20.23
N GLN A 100 27.34 8.91 20.38
CA GLN A 100 27.42 7.63 21.08
C GLN A 100 27.19 6.46 20.14
N THR A 101 27.64 5.28 20.56
CA THR A 101 27.41 4.01 19.85
C THR A 101 26.48 3.14 20.66
N PHE A 102 25.47 2.57 20.00
CA PHE A 102 24.64 1.49 20.55
C PHE A 102 24.92 0.19 19.81
N ILE A 103 24.90 -0.93 20.55
CA ILE A 103 25.16 -2.25 19.98
C ILE A 103 23.86 -3.04 19.97
N TYR A 104 23.29 -3.23 18.78
CA TYR A 104 22.19 -4.17 18.58
C TYR A 104 22.76 -5.58 18.48
N THR A 105 22.17 -6.54 19.19
CA THR A 105 22.51 -7.96 19.02
C THR A 105 21.32 -8.87 19.19
N PHE A 106 21.04 -9.68 18.18
CA PHE A 106 19.89 -10.59 18.19
C PHE A 106 20.06 -11.74 17.20
N LYS A 107 19.25 -12.80 17.38
CA LYS A 107 19.18 -13.92 16.46
C LYS A 107 18.17 -13.61 15.36
N VAL A 108 18.58 -13.75 14.11
CA VAL A 108 17.74 -13.59 12.93
C VAL A 108 16.88 -14.85 12.75
N ARG A 109 15.56 -14.70 12.75
CA ARG A 109 14.60 -15.82 12.72
C ARG A 109 13.88 -15.97 11.39
N GLN A 110 13.66 -14.84 10.73
CA GLN A 110 12.91 -14.74 9.48
C GLN A 110 13.85 -14.85 8.27
N ALA A 111 13.26 -14.96 7.10
CA ALA A 111 13.88 -14.80 5.78
C ALA A 111 12.95 -13.91 4.93
N GLY A 112 13.46 -13.29 3.88
CA GLY A 112 12.67 -12.43 2.99
C GLY A 112 13.16 -10.99 2.90
N THR A 113 12.29 -10.12 2.38
CA THR A 113 12.56 -8.69 2.15
C THR A 113 11.96 -7.84 3.26
N TYR A 114 12.82 -7.05 3.89
CA TYR A 114 12.53 -6.14 4.99
C TYR A 114 13.28 -4.83 4.77
N TRP A 115 13.22 -3.95 5.76
CA TRP A 115 13.96 -2.69 5.75
C TRP A 115 14.24 -2.24 7.18
N TYR A 116 15.05 -1.20 7.31
CA TYR A 116 15.36 -0.57 8.58
C TYR A 116 15.31 0.94 8.41
N HIS A 117 14.88 1.65 9.44
CA HIS A 117 14.73 3.10 9.40
C HIS A 117 14.82 3.71 10.79
N SER A 118 14.93 5.03 10.86
CA SER A 118 14.87 5.72 12.15
C SER A 118 13.45 5.74 12.68
N HIS A 119 13.31 5.51 13.98
CA HIS A 119 12.07 5.73 14.72
C HIS A 119 12.15 7.00 15.59
N THR A 120 13.15 7.85 15.35
CA THR A 120 13.34 9.12 16.05
C THR A 120 12.78 10.27 15.22
N ARG A 121 11.61 10.78 15.61
CA ARG A 121 10.91 11.89 14.92
C ARG A 121 10.86 11.62 13.41
N PHE A 122 11.14 12.64 12.58
CA PHE A 122 11.07 12.58 11.12
C PHE A 122 12.42 12.26 10.45
N GLN A 123 13.33 11.58 11.15
CA GLN A 123 14.65 11.25 10.56
C GLN A 123 14.54 10.28 9.38
N GLU A 124 13.50 9.45 9.34
CA GLU A 124 13.19 8.57 8.21
C GLU A 124 12.84 9.38 6.96
N GLN A 125 11.91 10.35 7.06
CA GLN A 125 11.64 11.33 5.99
C GLN A 125 12.89 12.13 5.53
N LEU A 126 13.87 12.32 6.42
CA LEU A 126 15.15 12.97 6.09
C LEU A 126 16.19 12.03 5.46
N GLY A 127 15.83 10.77 5.18
CA GLY A 127 16.66 9.81 4.45
C GLY A 127 17.20 8.62 5.25
N LEU A 128 16.89 8.52 6.55
CA LEU A 128 17.39 7.44 7.39
C LEU A 128 16.51 6.19 7.23
N TYR A 129 16.68 5.52 6.09
CA TYR A 129 16.08 4.23 5.77
C TYR A 129 17.02 3.41 4.87
N GLY A 130 16.94 2.08 4.95
CA GLY A 130 17.71 1.19 4.10
C GLY A 130 17.07 -0.20 3.96
N PRO A 131 17.40 -0.95 2.90
CA PRO A 131 16.87 -2.28 2.70
C PRO A 131 17.55 -3.31 3.57
N LEU A 132 16.78 -4.33 3.96
CA LEU A 132 17.26 -5.51 4.66
C LEU A 132 16.78 -6.75 3.92
N VAL A 133 17.71 -7.56 3.43
CA VAL A 133 17.40 -8.87 2.83
C VAL A 133 17.94 -9.95 3.74
N ILE A 134 17.09 -10.92 4.05
CA ILE A 134 17.48 -12.08 4.83
C ILE A 134 17.38 -13.32 3.96
N GLU A 135 18.53 -13.91 3.65
CA GLU A 135 18.62 -15.15 2.89
C GLU A 135 18.09 -16.32 3.74
N PRO A 136 17.20 -17.15 3.19
CA PRO A 136 16.70 -18.33 3.89
C PRO A 136 17.83 -19.32 4.16
N GLN A 137 17.69 -20.08 5.25
CA GLN A 137 18.62 -21.16 5.57
C GLN A 137 18.46 -22.33 4.58
N GLU A 138 17.21 -22.61 4.21
CA GLU A 138 16.85 -23.57 3.17
C GLU A 138 16.92 -22.92 1.78
N PRO A 139 17.01 -23.71 0.69
CA PRO A 139 16.99 -23.16 -0.66
C PRO A 139 15.76 -22.30 -0.91
N ASP A 140 15.97 -21.10 -1.44
CA ASP A 140 14.90 -20.16 -1.77
C ASP A 140 13.92 -20.80 -2.77
N LEU A 141 12.62 -20.72 -2.45
CA LEU A 141 11.55 -21.23 -3.30
C LEU A 141 11.41 -20.39 -4.57
N VAL A 142 11.76 -19.10 -4.51
CA VAL A 142 11.68 -18.14 -5.59
C VAL A 142 13.03 -18.08 -6.31
N ARG A 143 13.17 -18.89 -7.38
CA ARG A 143 14.38 -18.90 -8.21
C ARG A 143 14.41 -17.74 -9.20
N SER A 144 15.52 -17.01 -9.22
CA SER A 144 15.80 -15.92 -10.16
C SER A 144 17.26 -15.91 -10.59
N ASP A 145 17.53 -15.41 -11.78
CA ASP A 145 18.88 -15.21 -12.32
C ASP A 145 19.48 -13.88 -11.86
N ARG A 146 18.60 -12.89 -11.58
CA ARG A 146 18.95 -11.57 -11.04
C ARG A 146 18.07 -11.25 -9.84
N ASP A 147 18.63 -10.56 -8.85
CA ASP A 147 17.95 -10.13 -7.62
C ASP A 147 18.29 -8.66 -7.36
N TYR A 148 17.28 -7.79 -7.41
CA TYR A 148 17.42 -6.36 -7.23
C TYR A 148 16.44 -5.82 -6.18
N ILE A 149 16.91 -4.82 -5.42
CA ILE A 149 16.05 -4.00 -4.57
C ILE A 149 15.45 -2.87 -5.40
N VAL A 150 14.18 -2.57 -5.16
CA VAL A 150 13.49 -1.37 -5.62
C VAL A 150 12.92 -0.64 -4.40
N MET A 151 13.74 0.20 -3.78
CA MET A 151 13.35 1.05 -2.65
C MET A 151 12.66 2.30 -3.18
N LEU A 152 11.36 2.42 -2.93
CA LEU A 152 10.56 3.61 -3.19
C LEU A 152 10.60 4.52 -1.96
N SER A 153 10.74 5.81 -2.20
CA SER A 153 10.68 6.83 -1.14
C SER A 153 10.18 8.18 -1.67
N ASP A 154 9.77 9.04 -0.75
CA ASP A 154 9.52 10.46 -1.00
C ASP A 154 10.60 11.33 -0.34
N TRP A 155 10.80 12.51 -0.88
CA TRP A 155 11.76 13.50 -0.40
C TRP A 155 11.14 14.89 -0.42
N THR A 156 11.34 15.67 0.65
CA THR A 156 11.03 17.09 0.69
C THR A 156 12.26 17.92 1.05
N ASP A 157 12.36 19.11 0.46
CA ASP A 157 13.32 20.13 0.88
C ASP A 157 12.82 20.99 2.06
N GLU A 158 11.54 20.84 2.40
CA GLU A 158 10.92 21.49 3.56
C GLU A 158 11.36 20.81 4.86
N ASN A 159 11.33 21.55 5.97
CA ASN A 159 11.52 20.95 7.27
C ASN A 159 10.32 20.02 7.59
N PRO A 160 10.55 18.73 7.89
CA PRO A 160 9.50 17.80 8.33
C PRO A 160 8.61 18.29 9.47
N ASP A 161 9.17 19.00 10.45
CA ASP A 161 8.40 19.57 11.55
C ASP A 161 7.38 20.61 11.02
N SER A 162 7.74 21.38 9.98
CA SER A 162 6.83 22.32 9.32
C SER A 162 5.74 21.59 8.53
N VAL A 163 6.11 20.54 7.79
CA VAL A 163 5.14 19.69 7.05
C VAL A 163 4.09 19.14 8.02
N PHE A 164 4.55 18.57 9.14
CA PHE A 164 3.66 18.05 10.18
C PHE A 164 2.76 19.14 10.78
N LEU A 165 3.30 20.33 11.07
CA LEU A 165 2.52 21.45 11.60
C LEU A 165 1.44 21.91 10.61
N HIS A 166 1.75 22.00 9.32
CA HIS A 166 0.76 22.36 8.30
C HIS A 166 -0.36 21.33 8.23
N LEU A 167 -0.05 20.03 8.24
CA LEU A 167 -1.04 18.96 8.26
C LEU A 167 -1.91 18.98 9.52
N LYS A 168 -1.35 19.38 10.66
CA LYS A 168 -2.14 19.57 11.90
C LYS A 168 -3.05 20.79 11.87
N GLN A 169 -2.73 21.80 11.06
CA GLN A 169 -3.56 23.00 10.90
C GLN A 169 -4.66 22.80 9.87
N SER A 170 -4.36 22.15 8.75
CA SER A 170 -5.31 21.85 7.67
C SER A 170 -4.92 20.55 6.99
N SER A 171 -5.83 19.58 6.95
CA SER A 171 -5.57 18.28 6.31
C SER A 171 -5.36 18.40 4.80
N ASP A 172 -5.90 19.43 4.16
CA ASP A 172 -5.83 19.67 2.73
C ASP A 172 -4.71 20.65 2.31
N PHE A 173 -3.80 21.03 3.22
CA PHE A 173 -2.81 22.09 2.99
C PHE A 173 -1.96 21.86 1.73
N TYR A 174 -1.53 20.62 1.49
CA TYR A 174 -0.70 20.25 0.34
C TYR A 174 -1.51 19.66 -0.82
N ASN A 175 -2.84 19.74 -0.77
CA ASN A 175 -3.71 19.29 -1.84
C ASN A 175 -3.99 20.43 -2.82
N PHE A 176 -3.24 20.44 -3.93
CA PHE A 176 -3.43 21.38 -5.03
C PHE A 176 -4.30 20.82 -6.16
N GLN A 177 -4.85 19.62 -6.01
CA GLN A 177 -5.67 18.97 -7.02
C GLN A 177 -7.15 19.28 -6.79
N LEU A 178 -7.48 20.56 -6.59
CA LEU A 178 -8.83 20.98 -6.26
C LEU A 178 -9.76 20.89 -7.48
N PRO A 179 -11.03 20.52 -7.28
CA PRO A 179 -12.03 20.57 -8.33
C PRO A 179 -12.12 21.93 -9.03
N THR A 180 -12.06 21.92 -10.37
CA THR A 180 -12.02 23.11 -11.22
C THR A 180 -13.37 23.44 -11.86
N VAL A 181 -13.46 24.59 -12.55
CA VAL A 181 -14.61 24.97 -13.39
C VAL A 181 -14.74 24.02 -14.59
N ALA A 182 -13.62 23.55 -15.16
CA ALA A 182 -13.64 22.58 -16.25
C ALA A 182 -14.27 21.26 -15.79
N ASP A 183 -13.86 20.76 -14.61
CA ASP A 183 -14.45 19.54 -14.01
C ASP A 183 -15.96 19.71 -13.78
N PHE A 184 -16.40 20.91 -13.37
CA PHE A 184 -17.82 21.18 -13.21
C PHE A 184 -18.57 21.14 -14.56
N VAL A 185 -18.00 21.72 -15.62
CA VAL A 185 -18.61 21.64 -16.97
C VAL A 185 -18.74 20.18 -17.41
N ASP A 186 -17.70 19.36 -17.19
CA ASP A 186 -17.75 17.94 -17.54
C ASP A 186 -18.74 17.15 -16.65
N ASP A 187 -18.84 17.48 -15.35
CA ASP A 187 -19.91 16.96 -14.48
C ASP A 187 -21.30 17.31 -15.05
N THR A 188 -21.51 18.55 -15.51
CA THR A 188 -22.83 18.94 -16.07
C THR A 188 -23.15 18.21 -17.36
N ARG A 189 -22.14 17.86 -18.17
CA ARG A 189 -22.32 17.08 -19.41
C ARG A 189 -22.66 15.62 -19.14
N THR A 190 -22.09 15.06 -18.08
CA THR A 190 -22.24 13.63 -17.74
C THR A 190 -23.49 13.36 -16.90
N VAL A 191 -23.76 14.16 -15.86
CA VAL A 191 -24.86 13.92 -14.90
C VAL A 191 -25.91 15.03 -14.84
N GLY A 192 -25.80 16.04 -15.71
CA GLY A 192 -26.68 17.20 -15.73
C GLY A 192 -26.36 18.23 -14.65
N ILE A 193 -26.84 19.46 -14.81
CA ILE A 193 -26.57 20.58 -13.89
C ILE A 193 -27.05 20.28 -12.47
N SER A 194 -28.25 19.70 -12.32
CA SER A 194 -28.80 19.33 -11.01
C SER A 194 -27.96 18.25 -10.32
N GLY A 195 -27.49 17.25 -11.07
CA GLY A 195 -26.61 16.19 -10.57
C GLY A 195 -25.26 16.73 -10.12
N ALA A 196 -24.62 17.57 -10.93
CA ALA A 196 -23.35 18.22 -10.62
C ALA A 196 -23.46 19.09 -9.36
N LEU A 197 -24.51 19.90 -9.22
CA LEU A 197 -24.75 20.71 -8.03
C LEU A 197 -24.98 19.87 -6.78
N LYS A 198 -25.76 18.77 -6.87
CA LYS A 198 -26.00 17.87 -5.75
C LYS A 198 -24.70 17.20 -5.30
N ARG A 199 -23.87 16.75 -6.25
CA ARG A 199 -22.55 16.17 -5.99
C ARG A 199 -21.65 17.16 -5.25
N ARG A 200 -21.55 18.40 -5.74
CA ARG A 200 -20.76 19.48 -5.08
C ARG A 200 -21.26 19.79 -3.67
N ARG A 201 -22.58 19.92 -3.52
CA ARG A 201 -23.21 20.18 -2.21
C ARG A 201 -22.89 19.08 -1.19
N MET A 202 -22.96 17.82 -1.61
CA MET A 202 -22.66 16.67 -0.76
C MET A 202 -21.23 16.71 -0.20
N TRP A 203 -20.22 16.91 -1.06
CA TRP A 203 -18.81 17.01 -0.62
C TRP A 203 -18.57 18.21 0.31
N ASN A 204 -19.19 19.36 0.03
CA ASN A 204 -19.11 20.54 0.88
C ASN A 204 -19.77 20.32 2.26
N GLU A 205 -20.92 19.64 2.31
CA GLU A 205 -21.61 19.30 3.56
C GLU A 205 -20.80 18.30 4.40
N MET A 206 -20.13 17.34 3.77
CA MET A 206 -19.20 16.42 4.44
C MET A 206 -17.89 17.11 4.89
N ARG A 207 -17.61 18.34 4.41
CA ARG A 207 -16.37 19.08 4.65
C ARG A 207 -15.12 18.26 4.26
N MET A 208 -15.23 17.53 3.16
CA MET A 208 -14.14 16.73 2.62
C MET A 208 -13.85 17.13 1.19
N ASN A 209 -12.58 17.09 0.83
CA ASN A 209 -12.16 17.32 -0.54
C ASN A 209 -12.23 15.98 -1.31
N PRO A 210 -12.95 15.90 -2.44
CA PRO A 210 -13.06 14.66 -3.21
C PRO A 210 -11.74 14.16 -3.80
N THR A 211 -10.67 14.96 -3.77
CA THR A 211 -9.34 14.58 -4.27
C THR A 211 -8.33 14.30 -3.16
N ASP A 212 -8.79 14.15 -1.92
CA ASP A 212 -7.97 13.89 -0.74
C ASP A 212 -7.47 12.44 -0.67
N LEU A 213 -6.52 12.09 -1.56
CA LEU A 213 -5.89 10.75 -1.61
C LEU A 213 -4.49 10.70 -1.02
N ALA A 214 -3.85 11.84 -0.77
CA ALA A 214 -2.54 11.90 -0.14
C ALA A 214 -2.42 13.20 0.65
N ASP A 215 -1.88 13.09 1.87
CA ASP A 215 -1.67 14.24 2.75
C ASP A 215 -0.67 15.23 2.16
N VAL A 216 0.34 14.73 1.43
CA VAL A 216 1.39 15.54 0.81
C VAL A 216 1.60 15.09 -0.64
N SER A 217 1.42 16.03 -1.56
CA SER A 217 1.50 15.78 -3.00
C SER A 217 2.90 16.09 -3.59
N ALA A 218 3.08 15.80 -4.88
CA ALA A 218 4.29 16.13 -5.64
C ALA A 218 4.60 17.64 -5.72
N ALA A 219 3.70 18.51 -5.25
CA ALA A 219 4.02 19.93 -5.07
C ALA A 219 5.12 20.15 -4.01
N THR A 220 5.20 19.24 -3.03
CA THR A 220 6.18 19.27 -1.94
C THR A 220 7.15 18.09 -2.04
N TYR A 221 6.67 16.93 -2.48
CA TYR A 221 7.49 15.73 -2.58
C TYR A 221 8.11 15.49 -3.96
N SER A 222 9.35 15.00 -3.94
CA SER A 222 10.01 14.33 -5.05
C SER A 222 10.06 12.84 -4.77
N TYR A 223 9.60 12.03 -5.72
CA TYR A 223 9.57 10.57 -5.57
C TYR A 223 10.82 9.92 -6.14
N LEU A 224 11.41 8.99 -5.39
CA LEU A 224 12.70 8.39 -5.70
C LEU A 224 12.57 6.87 -5.86
N VAL A 225 13.41 6.31 -6.72
CA VAL A 225 13.68 4.86 -6.76
C VAL A 225 15.15 4.66 -6.46
N ASN A 226 15.48 3.92 -5.41
CA ASN A 226 16.88 3.65 -5.01
C ASN A 226 17.72 4.94 -4.88
N GLY A 227 17.10 6.04 -4.42
CA GLY A 227 17.75 7.34 -4.26
C GLY A 227 17.98 8.08 -5.58
N ALA A 228 17.44 7.59 -6.69
CA ALA A 228 17.46 8.26 -7.98
C ALA A 228 16.13 8.95 -8.26
N THR A 229 16.21 10.19 -8.75
CA THR A 229 15.03 10.91 -9.26
C THR A 229 14.54 10.29 -10.56
N PRO A 230 13.30 10.61 -11.02
CA PRO A 230 12.80 10.13 -12.30
C PRO A 230 13.72 10.51 -13.47
N PHE A 231 14.39 11.66 -13.41
CA PHE A 231 15.33 12.07 -14.45
C PHE A 231 16.64 11.27 -14.40
N ALA A 232 17.14 11.02 -13.19
CA ALA A 232 18.36 10.26 -12.96
C ALA A 232 18.22 8.79 -13.41
N ASN A 233 17.03 8.20 -13.18
CA ASN A 233 16.60 6.89 -13.69
C ASN A 233 17.59 5.75 -13.38
N TRP A 234 17.43 5.13 -12.21
CA TRP A 234 18.16 3.92 -11.86
C TRP A 234 17.88 2.78 -12.85
N THR A 235 18.89 1.97 -13.18
CA THR A 235 18.76 0.88 -14.16
C THR A 235 19.11 -0.47 -13.53
N ALA A 236 18.18 -1.41 -13.56
CA ALA A 236 18.39 -2.83 -13.29
C ALA A 236 18.85 -3.53 -14.58
N ILE A 237 19.93 -4.31 -14.51
CA ILE A 237 20.50 -4.97 -15.69
C ILE A 237 20.02 -6.41 -15.82
N ALA A 238 19.35 -6.73 -16.92
CA ALA A 238 18.92 -8.09 -17.23
C ALA A 238 18.80 -8.34 -18.74
N LYS A 239 19.15 -9.53 -19.16
CA LYS A 239 19.11 -9.96 -20.58
C LYS A 239 17.87 -10.77 -20.88
N ALA A 240 17.53 -10.88 -22.17
CA ALA A 240 16.49 -11.77 -22.66
C ALA A 240 16.63 -13.19 -22.07
N GLY A 241 15.52 -13.76 -21.62
CA GLY A 241 15.47 -15.08 -20.99
C GLY A 241 15.84 -15.12 -19.51
N GLU A 242 16.40 -14.06 -18.92
CA GLU A 242 16.65 -14.00 -17.48
C GLU A 242 15.36 -13.72 -16.68
N ARG A 243 15.19 -14.44 -15.57
CA ARG A 243 14.20 -14.15 -14.53
C ARG A 243 14.79 -13.19 -13.52
N VAL A 244 14.10 -12.09 -13.30
CA VAL A 244 14.53 -11.01 -12.43
C VAL A 244 13.58 -10.93 -11.24
N ARG A 245 14.11 -11.10 -10.03
CA ARG A 245 13.40 -10.78 -8.79
C ARG A 245 13.60 -9.32 -8.47
N LEU A 246 12.51 -8.58 -8.39
CA LEU A 246 12.45 -7.20 -7.93
C LEU A 246 11.81 -7.18 -6.56
N ARG A 247 12.57 -6.76 -5.55
CA ARG A 247 12.15 -6.65 -4.16
C ARG A 247 11.74 -5.21 -3.89
N PHE A 248 10.45 -4.93 -4.05
CA PHE A 248 9.87 -3.62 -3.80
C PHE A 248 9.73 -3.39 -2.30
N ILE A 249 10.15 -2.20 -1.86
CA ILE A 249 10.00 -1.72 -0.49
C ILE A 249 9.51 -0.29 -0.59
N ASN A 250 8.42 0.05 0.10
CA ASN A 250 7.99 1.45 0.20
C ASN A 250 8.41 2.03 1.56
N GLY A 251 9.57 2.71 1.60
CA GLY A 251 10.02 3.45 2.78
C GLY A 251 9.81 4.95 2.64
N SER A 252 8.63 5.32 2.14
CA SER A 252 8.18 6.71 2.08
C SER A 252 7.61 7.15 3.43
N ALA A 253 7.61 8.45 3.70
CA ALA A 253 7.00 8.97 4.91
C ALA A 253 5.46 8.89 4.86
N THR A 254 4.86 9.22 3.70
CA THR A 254 3.38 9.20 3.56
C THR A 254 2.89 8.72 2.18
N THR A 255 3.78 8.51 1.21
CA THR A 255 3.36 8.20 -0.17
C THR A 255 3.02 6.72 -0.39
N THR A 256 1.81 6.46 -0.89
CA THR A 256 1.40 5.16 -1.45
C THR A 256 1.57 5.17 -2.97
N PHE A 257 2.14 4.10 -3.53
CA PHE A 257 2.40 3.99 -4.97
C PHE A 257 1.57 2.91 -5.65
N ASP A 258 1.19 3.15 -6.90
CA ASP A 258 0.70 2.14 -7.82
C ASP A 258 1.81 1.79 -8.81
N VAL A 259 2.26 0.54 -8.78
CA VAL A 259 3.45 0.06 -9.49
C VAL A 259 3.05 -0.81 -10.69
N ARG A 260 3.64 -0.53 -11.84
CA ARG A 260 3.51 -1.35 -13.07
C ARG A 260 4.79 -1.36 -13.89
N ILE A 261 4.95 -2.37 -14.74
CA ILE A 261 6.04 -2.47 -15.71
C ILE A 261 5.43 -2.78 -17.09
N PRO A 262 5.01 -1.76 -17.87
CA PRO A 262 4.30 -2.03 -19.12
C PRO A 262 5.09 -2.90 -20.08
N GLY A 263 4.43 -3.93 -20.60
CA GLY A 263 5.03 -4.96 -21.43
C GLY A 263 5.52 -6.20 -20.66
N LEU A 264 5.57 -6.17 -19.32
CA LEU A 264 5.93 -7.30 -18.48
C LEU A 264 4.81 -7.64 -17.49
N THR A 265 4.49 -8.92 -17.37
CA THR A 265 3.68 -9.43 -16.26
C THR A 265 4.53 -9.54 -15.00
N MET A 266 4.00 -9.06 -13.88
CA MET A 266 4.64 -9.18 -12.58
C MET A 266 4.03 -10.35 -11.81
N ARG A 267 4.85 -11.34 -11.48
CA ARG A 267 4.44 -12.47 -10.66
C ARG A 267 4.80 -12.20 -9.21
N VAL A 268 3.82 -11.79 -8.39
CA VAL A 268 4.00 -11.52 -6.95
C VAL A 268 4.22 -12.85 -6.22
N CYS A 269 5.36 -12.98 -5.54
CA CYS A 269 5.81 -14.22 -4.89
C CYS A 269 5.99 -14.09 -3.37
N ALA A 270 6.16 -12.87 -2.85
CA ALA A 270 6.19 -12.62 -1.42
C ALA A 270 5.55 -11.27 -1.09
N ALA A 271 4.98 -11.17 0.12
CA ALA A 271 4.46 -9.94 0.72
C ALA A 271 4.96 -9.84 2.17
N ASP A 272 5.54 -8.71 2.57
CA ASP A 272 6.09 -8.44 3.91
C ASP A 272 7.07 -9.52 4.43
N GLY A 273 7.91 -9.99 3.51
CA GLY A 273 8.87 -11.07 3.76
C GLY A 273 8.24 -12.44 4.00
N GLN A 274 6.97 -12.64 3.70
CA GLN A 274 6.31 -13.96 3.70
C GLN A 274 6.08 -14.43 2.26
N ASP A 275 6.51 -15.65 1.95
CA ASP A 275 6.23 -16.26 0.66
C ASP A 275 4.73 -16.54 0.50
N VAL A 276 4.21 -16.22 -0.68
CA VAL A 276 2.80 -16.40 -1.04
C VAL A 276 2.63 -17.32 -2.25
N GLU A 277 1.44 -17.88 -2.42
CA GLU A 277 1.02 -18.48 -3.68
C GLU A 277 1.17 -17.42 -4.78
N ALA A 278 1.93 -17.75 -5.82
CA ALA A 278 2.34 -16.75 -6.80
C ALA A 278 1.15 -16.23 -7.63
N VAL A 279 0.99 -14.91 -7.71
CA VAL A 279 -0.11 -14.25 -8.42
C VAL A 279 0.44 -13.39 -9.56
N ASP A 280 -0.02 -13.64 -10.78
CA ASP A 280 0.33 -12.83 -11.94
C ASP A 280 -0.58 -11.59 -12.02
N VAL A 281 0.04 -10.40 -12.07
CA VAL A 281 -0.63 -9.10 -12.10
C VAL A 281 0.06 -8.14 -13.07
N ASP A 282 -0.68 -7.14 -13.53
CA ASP A 282 -0.17 -6.04 -14.35
C ASP A 282 0.20 -4.82 -13.48
N GLU A 283 -0.45 -4.68 -12.32
CA GLU A 283 -0.28 -3.56 -11.40
C GLU A 283 -0.55 -4.00 -9.96
N PHE A 284 0.15 -3.39 -9.01
CA PHE A 284 -0.17 -3.53 -7.59
C PHE A 284 -0.01 -2.18 -6.88
N ARG A 285 -0.82 -1.97 -5.84
CA ARG A 285 -0.63 -0.87 -4.90
C ARG A 285 0.30 -1.31 -3.78
N ILE A 286 1.22 -0.44 -3.40
CA ILE A 286 2.13 -0.64 -2.27
C ILE A 286 1.99 0.55 -1.31
N GLY A 287 1.41 0.27 -0.15
CA GLY A 287 1.30 1.20 0.96
C GLY A 287 2.65 1.51 1.59
N VAL A 288 2.71 2.54 2.42
CA VAL A 288 3.92 2.81 3.22
C VAL A 288 4.24 1.57 4.06
N ALA A 289 5.53 1.26 4.16
CA ALA A 289 6.11 0.15 4.90
C ALA A 289 5.94 -1.26 4.33
N GLU A 290 5.03 -1.46 3.36
CA GLU A 290 4.84 -2.75 2.72
C GLU A 290 6.05 -3.16 1.87
N THR A 291 6.27 -4.47 1.75
CA THR A 291 7.22 -5.05 0.80
C THR A 291 6.56 -6.08 -0.10
N TYR A 292 6.94 -6.08 -1.38
CA TYR A 292 6.52 -7.10 -2.35
C TYR A 292 7.72 -7.59 -3.14
N ASP A 293 7.87 -8.91 -3.22
CA ASP A 293 8.82 -9.51 -4.15
C ASP A 293 8.07 -9.99 -5.39
N VAL A 294 8.48 -9.49 -6.54
CA VAL A 294 7.90 -9.89 -7.83
C VAL A 294 8.96 -10.50 -8.73
N LEU A 295 8.57 -11.54 -9.47
CA LEU A 295 9.34 -12.08 -10.57
C LEU A 295 8.85 -11.50 -11.89
N VAL A 296 9.78 -11.03 -12.70
CA VAL A 296 9.55 -10.69 -14.11
C VAL A 296 10.50 -11.49 -14.99
N GLN A 297 10.01 -11.86 -16.17
CA GLN A 297 10.79 -12.58 -17.17
C GLN A 297 11.12 -11.61 -18.29
N MET A 298 12.40 -11.44 -18.62
CA MET A 298 12.79 -10.62 -19.77
C MET A 298 12.45 -11.34 -21.08
N PRO A 299 11.50 -10.85 -21.90
CA PRO A 299 11.09 -11.57 -23.11
C PRO A 299 12.06 -11.31 -24.28
N GLN A 300 12.75 -10.17 -24.27
CA GLN A 300 13.72 -9.74 -25.28
C GLN A 300 14.68 -8.71 -24.67
N ASP A 301 15.78 -8.44 -25.37
CA ASP A 301 16.76 -7.41 -25.02
C ASP A 301 16.21 -6.00 -25.33
N ALA A 302 15.24 -5.57 -24.53
CA ALA A 302 14.62 -4.25 -24.61
C ALA A 302 14.58 -3.60 -23.22
N ALA A 303 14.39 -2.28 -23.20
CA ALA A 303 14.17 -1.54 -21.97
C ALA A 303 12.69 -1.57 -21.58
N TYR A 304 12.41 -1.72 -20.29
CA TYR A 304 11.08 -1.65 -19.69
C TYR A 304 11.10 -0.66 -18.52
N THR A 305 10.14 0.26 -18.47
CA THR A 305 10.06 1.23 -17.37
C THR A 305 9.38 0.57 -16.17
N ILE A 306 10.10 0.53 -15.05
CA ILE A 306 9.51 0.30 -13.73
C ILE A 306 8.88 1.63 -13.31
N PHE A 307 7.56 1.67 -13.30
CA PHE A 307 6.79 2.90 -13.09
C PHE A 307 6.01 2.82 -11.78
N ALA A 308 6.22 3.79 -10.89
CA ALA A 308 5.54 3.88 -9.60
C ALA A 308 4.89 5.26 -9.49
N GLN A 309 3.59 5.35 -9.76
CA GLN A 309 2.85 6.62 -9.65
C GLN A 309 2.26 6.77 -8.25
N ALA A 310 2.24 7.99 -7.72
CA ALA A 310 1.58 8.26 -6.46
C ALA A 310 0.06 8.02 -6.57
N MET A 311 -0.56 7.53 -5.50
CA MET A 311 -2.01 7.25 -5.43
C MET A 311 -2.86 8.48 -5.79
N ASP A 312 -2.42 9.66 -5.40
CA ASP A 312 -3.06 10.94 -5.70
C ASP A 312 -2.84 11.43 -7.15
N ARG A 313 -2.02 10.75 -7.96
CA ARG A 313 -1.67 11.12 -9.34
C ARG A 313 -1.00 12.48 -9.48
N SER A 314 -0.33 12.97 -8.43
CA SER A 314 0.45 14.22 -8.50
C SER A 314 1.80 14.06 -9.18
N GLY A 315 2.38 12.86 -9.13
CA GLY A 315 3.66 12.54 -9.75
C GLY A 315 4.00 11.06 -9.69
N TYR A 316 5.25 10.72 -10.05
CA TYR A 316 5.73 9.34 -10.09
C TYR A 316 7.23 9.24 -9.80
N ALA A 317 7.66 8.05 -9.37
CA ALA A 317 9.02 7.57 -9.42
C ALA A 317 9.19 6.64 -10.64
N ARG A 318 10.40 6.54 -11.20
CA ARG A 318 10.69 5.54 -12.23
C ARG A 318 12.12 5.00 -12.17
N ALA A 319 12.25 3.77 -12.65
CA ALA A 319 13.50 3.13 -12.99
C ALA A 319 13.36 2.38 -14.33
N THR A 320 14.45 1.78 -14.81
CA THR A 320 14.46 0.99 -16.04
C THR A 320 15.02 -0.40 -15.78
N LEU A 321 14.37 -1.43 -16.32
CA LEU A 321 14.93 -2.77 -16.46
C LEU A 321 15.39 -2.94 -17.91
N ALA A 322 16.68 -3.20 -18.14
CA ALA A 322 17.25 -3.22 -19.49
C ALA A 322 18.52 -4.09 -19.60
N PRO A 323 18.93 -4.51 -20.81
CA PRO A 323 20.14 -5.31 -21.00
C PRO A 323 21.45 -4.54 -20.79
N GLU A 324 21.42 -3.21 -20.93
CA GLU A 324 22.61 -2.37 -20.81
C GLU A 324 22.38 -1.11 -19.96
N PRO A 325 23.41 -0.62 -19.24
CA PRO A 325 23.30 0.60 -18.47
C PRO A 325 23.00 1.83 -19.34
N GLY A 326 22.11 2.70 -18.85
CA GLY A 326 21.78 3.96 -19.53
C GLY A 326 20.68 3.85 -20.59
N MET A 327 20.22 2.64 -20.92
CA MET A 327 19.00 2.46 -21.70
C MET A 327 17.79 3.05 -20.97
N ARG A 328 16.81 3.54 -21.74
CA ARG A 328 15.57 4.14 -21.24
C ARG A 328 14.41 3.65 -22.10
N ALA A 329 13.30 3.33 -21.44
CA ALA A 329 12.02 3.09 -22.10
C ALA A 329 11.12 4.32 -22.01
N GLU A 330 10.06 4.31 -22.81
CA GLU A 330 9.02 5.34 -22.77
C GLU A 330 8.38 5.39 -21.38
N VAL A 331 8.18 6.60 -20.85
CA VAL A 331 7.44 6.76 -19.59
C VAL A 331 5.96 6.56 -19.88
N PRO A 332 5.30 5.61 -19.21
CA PRO A 332 3.87 5.42 -19.36
C PRO A 332 3.11 6.70 -18.98
N PRO A 333 1.96 6.98 -19.63
CA PRO A 333 1.11 8.07 -19.19
C PRO A 333 0.63 7.83 -17.75
N MET A 334 0.54 8.90 -16.98
CA MET A 334 -0.15 8.89 -15.68
C MET A 334 -1.63 8.57 -15.88
N ASP A 335 -2.20 7.79 -14.99
CA ASP A 335 -3.64 7.56 -15.01
C ASP A 335 -4.41 8.86 -14.70
N PRO A 336 -5.66 9.00 -15.20
CA PRO A 336 -6.47 10.19 -14.95
C PRO A 336 -6.76 10.39 -13.46
N LYS A 337 -6.89 11.66 -13.08
CA LYS A 337 -7.34 12.07 -11.77
C LYS A 337 -8.84 11.85 -11.68
N THR A 338 -9.29 11.03 -10.74
CA THR A 338 -10.71 10.81 -10.45
C THR A 338 -11.02 11.15 -9.00
N TRP A 339 -12.26 11.54 -8.74
CA TRP A 339 -12.73 11.80 -7.37
C TRP A 339 -12.88 10.49 -6.60
N LEU A 340 -12.72 10.59 -5.28
CA LEU A 340 -13.17 9.56 -4.36
C LEU A 340 -14.68 9.34 -4.54
N SER A 341 -15.09 8.10 -4.38
CA SER A 341 -16.50 7.70 -4.32
C SER A 341 -16.95 7.56 -2.87
N MET A 342 -18.26 7.46 -2.64
CA MET A 342 -18.78 7.19 -1.29
C MET A 342 -18.36 5.80 -0.78
N ALA A 343 -18.11 4.86 -1.69
CA ALA A 343 -17.58 3.55 -1.33
C ALA A 343 -16.14 3.65 -0.79
N ASP A 344 -15.32 4.53 -1.37
CA ASP A 344 -13.96 4.81 -0.87
C ASP A 344 -13.97 5.39 0.54
N MET A 345 -15.02 6.13 0.89
CA MET A 345 -15.22 6.67 2.24
C MET A 345 -15.87 5.68 3.22
N GLY A 346 -16.14 4.44 2.79
CA GLY A 346 -16.86 3.45 3.61
C GLY A 346 -18.31 3.83 3.90
N MET A 347 -18.90 4.73 3.09
CA MET A 347 -20.24 5.29 3.25
C MET A 347 -21.25 4.74 2.25
N GLU A 348 -20.95 3.61 1.60
CA GLU A 348 -21.91 2.97 0.71
C GLU A 348 -23.12 2.49 1.54
N THR A 349 -24.25 3.16 1.35
CA THR A 349 -25.51 2.79 1.99
C THR A 349 -26.19 1.72 1.16
N SER A 350 -26.38 0.54 1.74
CA SER A 350 -27.24 -0.52 1.22
C SER A 350 -28.67 -0.01 1.08
N GLY A 351 -28.99 0.72 0.01
CA GLY A 351 -30.33 1.28 -0.22
C GLY A 351 -30.41 2.53 -1.10
N MET A 352 -29.31 3.23 -1.35
CA MET A 352 -29.28 4.34 -2.32
C MET A 352 -28.39 3.96 -3.50
N ALA A 353 -28.91 3.10 -4.37
CA ALA A 353 -28.38 2.92 -5.72
C ALA A 353 -28.60 4.21 -6.51
N MET A 354 -27.72 5.20 -6.31
CA MET A 354 -27.48 6.19 -7.35
C MET A 354 -26.83 5.42 -8.50
N GLY A 355 -27.52 5.41 -9.64
CA GLY A 355 -27.31 4.48 -10.75
C GLY A 355 -25.85 4.17 -11.03
N ARG A 356 -25.58 2.87 -11.11
CA ARG A 356 -24.38 2.24 -11.66
C ARG A 356 -23.98 2.99 -12.95
N GLU A 357 -22.93 3.80 -12.89
CA GLU A 357 -22.33 4.42 -14.07
C GLU A 357 -21.78 3.28 -14.94
N GLN A 358 -22.48 2.94 -16.03
CA GLN A 358 -21.93 2.15 -17.12
C GLN A 358 -21.72 3.07 -18.32
N PRO A 359 -20.53 3.10 -18.93
CA PRO A 359 -20.34 3.79 -20.19
C PRO A 359 -20.87 2.93 -21.34
N GLY A 360 -21.93 3.44 -21.99
CA GLY A 360 -22.28 3.09 -23.36
C GLY A 360 -22.98 1.75 -23.57
N THR A 361 -24.31 1.75 -23.57
CA THR A 361 -25.11 1.00 -24.57
C THR A 361 -26.49 1.62 -24.65
N THR A 362 -26.87 2.02 -25.86
CA THR A 362 -28.17 2.54 -26.25
C THR A 362 -29.25 1.47 -26.11
N MET A 363 -30.25 1.65 -25.23
CA MET A 363 -31.54 0.94 -25.34
C MET A 363 -32.73 1.72 -24.76
N ARG A 364 -33.47 2.36 -25.67
CA ARG A 364 -34.93 2.30 -25.91
C ARG A 364 -35.85 2.01 -24.70
N MET A 365 -36.64 3.02 -24.33
CA MET A 365 -37.80 2.97 -23.43
C MET A 365 -38.89 1.99 -23.91
N PRO A 366 -39.61 1.36 -22.96
CA PRO A 366 -41.06 1.25 -23.08
C PRO A 366 -41.79 1.90 -21.91
N ASN A 367 -42.73 2.75 -22.31
CA ASN A 367 -43.78 3.38 -21.52
C ASN A 367 -44.69 2.32 -20.89
N ASN A 368 -44.98 2.41 -19.59
CA ASN A 368 -46.32 2.08 -19.09
C ASN A 368 -46.56 2.74 -17.73
N GLY A 369 -47.55 3.64 -17.70
CA GLY A 369 -48.01 4.30 -16.49
C GLY A 369 -48.84 3.38 -15.60
N SER A 370 -48.92 3.73 -14.32
CA SER A 370 -50.20 3.81 -13.61
C SER A 370 -50.01 4.56 -12.29
N HIS A 371 -50.95 5.45 -12.06
CA HIS A 371 -51.08 6.31 -10.89
C HIS A 371 -51.64 5.53 -9.70
N SER A 372 -51.12 5.81 -8.49
CA SER A 372 -51.98 6.10 -7.33
C SER A 372 -51.16 6.58 -6.14
N ALA A 373 -51.52 7.77 -5.66
CA ALA A 373 -50.98 8.49 -4.51
C ALA A 373 -51.76 8.09 -3.22
N PRO A 374 -51.46 8.66 -2.03
CA PRO A 374 -51.23 7.90 -0.81
C PRO A 374 -52.36 8.03 0.23
N ARG A 375 -52.38 7.17 1.25
CA ARG A 375 -53.12 7.43 2.49
C ARG A 375 -52.29 7.12 3.73
N HIS A 376 -52.17 8.13 4.58
CA HIS A 376 -51.67 8.11 5.94
C HIS A 376 -52.73 7.57 6.90
N SER A 377 -52.32 6.78 7.91
CA SER A 377 -52.89 6.79 9.27
C SER A 377 -52.08 5.88 10.20
N MET A 378 -51.55 6.46 11.27
CA MET A 378 -51.06 5.83 12.51
C MET A 378 -52.24 5.74 13.52
N PRO A 379 -52.05 5.33 14.80
CA PRO A 379 -51.68 4.01 15.34
C PRO A 379 -52.70 3.53 16.41
N GLU A 380 -52.47 2.37 17.04
CA GLU A 380 -52.95 1.85 18.37
C GLU A 380 -53.40 0.38 18.26
N MET A 381 -52.78 -0.60 18.94
CA MET A 381 -52.63 -0.93 20.38
C MET A 381 -53.55 -2.10 20.79
N SER A 382 -52.88 -3.20 21.19
CA SER A 382 -53.26 -4.20 22.20
C SER A 382 -54.49 -5.12 22.02
N GLY A 383 -54.23 -6.44 22.09
CA GLY A 383 -55.06 -7.36 22.88
C GLY A 383 -55.27 -8.75 22.27
N PRO A 384 -55.06 -9.86 23.02
CA PRO A 384 -54.96 -11.24 22.50
C PRO A 384 -56.34 -11.94 22.48
N VAL A 385 -56.48 -13.15 21.89
CA VAL A 385 -56.52 -14.49 22.53
C VAL A 385 -56.85 -15.59 21.48
N ALA A 386 -56.26 -16.77 21.68
CA ALA A 386 -56.75 -18.15 21.48
C ALA A 386 -57.55 -18.53 20.21
N ASP A 387 -57.05 -19.42 19.34
CA ASP A 387 -56.94 -20.90 19.46
C ASP A 387 -58.22 -21.61 18.98
N MET A 388 -58.09 -22.46 17.95
CA MET A 388 -58.80 -23.73 17.81
C MET A 388 -58.39 -24.47 16.52
N GLN A 389 -57.93 -25.70 16.73
CA GLN A 389 -57.78 -26.79 15.77
C GLN A 389 -59.06 -27.04 14.94
N ASP A 390 -58.93 -27.57 13.70
CA ASP A 390 -59.17 -29.01 13.45
C ASP A 390 -58.95 -29.45 11.98
N LYS A 391 -58.43 -30.68 11.87
CA LYS A 391 -58.74 -31.76 10.91
C LYS A 391 -58.42 -31.66 9.40
N GLN A 392 -57.38 -32.44 9.06
CA GLN A 392 -57.24 -33.41 7.95
C GLN A 392 -58.52 -34.28 7.68
N PRO A 393 -58.68 -35.06 6.55
CA PRO A 393 -57.64 -35.95 5.97
C PRO A 393 -57.67 -36.33 4.46
N GLN A 394 -56.51 -36.89 4.05
CA GLN A 394 -56.21 -38.04 3.15
C GLN A 394 -56.93 -38.30 1.81
N SER A 395 -56.10 -38.49 0.78
CA SER A 395 -56.00 -39.67 -0.14
C SER A 395 -54.83 -39.37 -1.11
N GLY A 396 -53.90 -40.24 -1.52
CA GLY A 396 -53.85 -41.70 -1.62
C GLY A 396 -53.65 -42.06 -3.09
N HIS A 397 -52.43 -42.39 -3.54
CA HIS A 397 -52.15 -43.42 -4.55
C HIS A 397 -50.66 -43.59 -4.87
N GLU A 398 -50.28 -44.86 -4.99
CA GLU A 398 -48.95 -45.43 -5.19
C GLU A 398 -48.47 -45.42 -6.65
N GLY A 399 -47.13 -45.46 -6.81
CA GLY A 399 -46.46 -46.29 -7.81
C GLY A 399 -46.05 -45.62 -9.13
N MET A 400 -44.73 -45.46 -9.33
CA MET A 400 -43.96 -45.90 -10.51
C MET A 400 -42.48 -45.49 -10.36
N ALA A 401 -41.60 -46.33 -10.93
CA ALA A 401 -40.18 -46.49 -10.62
C ALA A 401 -39.21 -45.36 -11.08
N SER A 402 -38.01 -45.41 -10.50
CA SER A 402 -36.87 -44.48 -10.45
C SER A 402 -36.37 -43.87 -11.78
N PRO A 403 -35.71 -42.70 -11.67
CA PRO A 403 -34.25 -42.68 -11.84
C PRO A 403 -33.53 -41.91 -10.72
N MET A 404 -32.30 -42.35 -10.40
CA MET A 404 -31.44 -41.80 -9.35
C MET A 404 -31.27 -40.27 -9.46
N PRO A 405 -31.58 -39.47 -8.43
CA PRO A 405 -31.28 -38.05 -8.43
C PRO A 405 -29.80 -37.82 -8.10
N MET A 406 -29.13 -37.09 -9.00
CA MET A 406 -27.83 -36.46 -8.78
C MET A 406 -27.84 -35.68 -7.45
N PRO A 407 -26.73 -35.66 -6.68
CA PRO A 407 -26.66 -34.86 -5.47
C PRO A 407 -26.88 -33.38 -5.82
N PRO A 408 -27.65 -32.63 -5.02
CA PRO A 408 -27.94 -31.24 -5.31
C PRO A 408 -26.63 -30.44 -5.31
N ARG A 409 -26.43 -29.62 -6.35
CA ARG A 409 -25.40 -28.58 -6.38
C ARG A 409 -25.48 -27.81 -5.06
N GLN A 410 -24.43 -27.91 -4.24
CA GLN A 410 -24.29 -27.09 -3.05
C GLN A 410 -24.35 -25.62 -3.50
N LYS A 411 -25.40 -24.93 -3.06
CA LYS A 411 -25.42 -23.46 -3.10
C LYS A 411 -24.19 -22.98 -2.34
N PRO A 412 -23.47 -21.95 -2.83
CA PRO A 412 -22.36 -21.39 -2.08
C PRO A 412 -22.86 -21.01 -0.68
N MET A 413 -22.17 -21.51 0.35
CA MET A 413 -22.48 -21.19 1.73
C MET A 413 -22.41 -19.67 1.89
N ILE A 414 -23.56 -19.05 2.05
CA ILE A 414 -23.67 -17.66 2.51
C ILE A 414 -23.06 -17.67 3.91
N SER A 415 -21.91 -17.01 4.06
CA SER A 415 -21.31 -16.75 5.37
C SER A 415 -22.39 -16.21 6.31
N PRO A 416 -22.51 -16.71 7.55
CA PRO A 416 -23.49 -16.17 8.48
C PRO A 416 -23.24 -14.67 8.67
N PRO A 417 -24.30 -13.84 8.80
CA PRO A 417 -24.14 -12.43 9.08
C PRO A 417 -23.30 -12.31 10.36
N MET A 418 -22.22 -11.54 10.30
CA MET A 418 -21.42 -11.25 11.49
C MET A 418 -22.33 -10.53 12.49
N THR A 419 -22.72 -11.21 13.56
CA THR A 419 -23.43 -10.56 14.67
C THR A 419 -22.43 -9.63 15.34
N MET A 420 -22.50 -8.34 15.00
CA MET A 420 -21.71 -7.32 15.68
C MET A 420 -22.14 -7.32 17.15
N SER A 421 -21.25 -7.75 18.04
CA SER A 421 -21.42 -7.55 19.48
C SER A 421 -21.68 -6.06 19.72
N VAL A 422 -22.71 -5.72 20.50
CA VAL A 422 -23.03 -4.33 20.85
C VAL A 422 -21.81 -3.74 21.56
N MET A 423 -21.05 -2.90 20.86
CA MET A 423 -19.89 -2.23 21.42
C MET A 423 -20.38 -1.14 22.37
N GLN A 424 -19.85 -1.12 23.59
CA GLN A 424 -20.11 -0.02 24.52
C GLN A 424 -19.49 1.25 23.94
N THR A 425 -20.27 2.33 23.88
CA THR A 425 -19.84 3.63 23.37
C THR A 425 -19.77 4.62 24.52
N GLY A 426 -18.62 5.28 24.68
CA GLY A 426 -18.39 6.40 25.59
C GLY A 426 -17.67 7.56 24.88
N PRO A 427 -17.31 8.64 25.62
CA PRO A 427 -16.61 9.81 25.07
C PRO A 427 -15.25 9.48 24.42
N GLU A 428 -14.71 8.28 24.66
CA GLU A 428 -13.51 7.74 24.03
C GLU A 428 -13.69 7.27 22.58
N VAL A 429 -14.92 7.14 22.07
CA VAL A 429 -15.20 6.70 20.70
C VAL A 429 -15.51 7.91 19.83
N ASP A 430 -14.53 8.37 19.06
CA ASP A 430 -14.64 9.57 18.20
C ASP A 430 -15.48 9.31 16.94
N MET A 431 -15.29 8.15 16.29
CA MET A 431 -16.00 7.79 15.05
C MET A 431 -16.33 6.29 15.00
N ARG A 432 -17.44 5.94 14.34
CA ARG A 432 -17.88 4.56 14.10
C ARG A 432 -18.14 4.33 12.61
N SER A 433 -17.52 3.29 12.04
CA SER A 433 -17.93 2.79 10.73
C SER A 433 -19.33 2.17 10.84
N MET A 434 -20.27 2.75 10.10
CA MET A 434 -21.66 2.29 10.08
C MET A 434 -21.86 1.07 9.19
N ASN A 435 -20.90 0.79 8.29
CA ASN A 435 -20.96 -0.34 7.36
C ASN A 435 -19.55 -0.93 7.15
N PRO A 436 -18.98 -1.64 8.14
CA PRO A 436 -17.67 -2.26 7.98
C PRO A 436 -17.76 -3.38 6.93
N SER A 437 -17.04 -3.21 5.82
CA SER A 437 -16.87 -4.24 4.81
C SER A 437 -15.46 -4.84 4.92
N LYS A 438 -15.30 -6.10 4.51
CA LYS A 438 -13.96 -6.70 4.47
C LYS A 438 -13.10 -6.18 3.32
N SER A 439 -13.72 -5.64 2.25
CA SER A 439 -13.14 -5.16 0.98
C SER A 439 -11.80 -5.77 0.51
N LEU A 440 -11.45 -7.01 0.89
CA LEU A 440 -10.13 -7.58 0.58
C LEU A 440 -9.94 -7.82 -0.92
N ALA A 441 -11.04 -8.00 -1.65
CA ALA A 441 -11.05 -8.17 -3.10
C ALA A 441 -11.13 -6.83 -3.86
N ASP A 442 -11.21 -5.70 -3.16
CA ASP A 442 -11.23 -4.38 -3.76
C ASP A 442 -9.78 -3.86 -3.88
N PRO A 443 -9.29 -3.57 -5.09
CA PRO A 443 -7.96 -2.98 -5.28
C PRO A 443 -7.88 -1.51 -4.79
N GLY A 444 -9.02 -0.89 -4.49
CA GLY A 444 -9.10 0.46 -3.95
C GLY A 444 -9.32 1.56 -5.01
N PRO A 445 -9.37 2.83 -4.57
CA PRO A 445 -9.67 3.96 -5.44
C PRO A 445 -8.68 4.06 -6.60
N ARG A 446 -9.20 4.44 -7.78
CA ARG A 446 -8.45 4.63 -9.04
C ARG A 446 -7.84 3.37 -9.66
N LEU A 447 -8.10 2.19 -9.08
CA LEU A 447 -7.64 0.91 -9.59
C LEU A 447 -8.79 0.00 -10.06
N ARG A 448 -10.04 0.32 -9.69
CA ARG A 448 -11.22 -0.36 -10.21
C ARG A 448 -11.42 -0.08 -11.70
N ASP A 449 -11.74 -1.13 -12.45
CA ASP A 449 -12.10 -1.07 -13.87
C ASP A 449 -11.09 -0.31 -14.77
N ASN A 450 -9.80 -0.28 -14.38
CA ASN A 450 -8.74 0.42 -15.11
C ASN A 450 -8.17 -0.38 -16.30
N GLY A 451 -8.77 -1.53 -16.62
CA GLY A 451 -8.36 -2.42 -17.72
C GLY A 451 -7.13 -3.29 -17.44
N ARG A 452 -6.61 -3.29 -16.20
CA ARG A 452 -5.42 -4.06 -15.80
C ARG A 452 -5.78 -5.09 -14.74
N ARG A 453 -5.03 -6.19 -14.65
CA ARG A 453 -5.12 -7.11 -13.52
C ARG A 453 -4.38 -6.50 -12.33
N VAL A 454 -5.13 -5.92 -11.41
CA VAL A 454 -4.58 -5.31 -10.18
C VAL A 454 -4.55 -6.33 -9.05
N LEU A 455 -3.46 -6.40 -8.29
CA LEU A 455 -3.37 -7.20 -7.07
C LEU A 455 -4.37 -6.69 -6.01
N ALA A 456 -5.16 -7.60 -5.45
CA ALA A 456 -5.97 -7.32 -4.26
C ALA A 456 -5.50 -8.20 -3.08
N TYR A 457 -5.71 -7.76 -1.84
CA TYR A 457 -5.30 -8.55 -0.66
C TYR A 457 -5.94 -9.95 -0.60
N ALA A 458 -7.13 -10.13 -1.18
CA ALA A 458 -7.79 -11.43 -1.29
C ALA A 458 -7.06 -12.43 -2.20
N ASP A 459 -6.16 -11.95 -3.06
CA ASP A 459 -5.33 -12.79 -3.92
C ASP A 459 -4.15 -13.41 -3.14
N LEU A 460 -3.72 -12.77 -2.04
CA LEU A 460 -2.54 -13.19 -1.28
C LEU A 460 -2.86 -14.34 -0.33
N ARG A 461 -2.12 -15.44 -0.46
CA ARG A 461 -2.24 -16.63 0.38
C ARG A 461 -0.85 -17.10 0.78
N THR A 462 -0.57 -17.16 2.07
CA THR A 462 0.74 -17.56 2.58
C THR A 462 0.98 -19.05 2.38
N LEU A 463 2.19 -19.43 1.94
CA LEU A 463 2.56 -20.85 1.75
C LEU A 463 2.79 -21.60 3.07
N ALA A 464 3.10 -20.85 4.14
CA ALA A 464 3.33 -21.36 5.48
C ALA A 464 2.61 -20.50 6.51
N PRO A 465 2.27 -21.05 7.70
CA PRO A 465 1.75 -20.24 8.79
C PRO A 465 2.77 -19.17 9.22
N PRO A 466 2.31 -17.98 9.64
CA PRO A 466 3.20 -16.90 10.04
C PRO A 466 4.03 -17.30 11.26
N LEU A 467 5.30 -16.90 11.26
CA LEU A 467 6.18 -17.06 12.42
C LEU A 467 5.66 -16.21 13.59
N THR A 468 5.07 -16.85 14.60
CA THR A 468 4.71 -16.19 15.85
C THR A 468 5.81 -16.44 16.88
N LEU A 469 6.31 -15.38 17.51
CA LEU A 469 6.80 -15.51 18.87
C LEU A 469 5.60 -15.88 19.74
N GLY A 470 5.77 -16.70 20.79
CA GLY A 470 4.68 -17.04 21.71
C GLY A 470 3.96 -15.79 22.30
N PRO A 471 2.96 -15.95 23.18
CA PRO A 471 1.90 -14.98 23.47
C PRO A 471 2.28 -13.58 24.02
N ARG A 472 3.53 -13.14 23.95
CA ARG A 472 4.04 -11.86 24.46
C ARG A 472 4.89 -11.02 23.50
N ALA A 473 5.00 -11.36 22.22
CA ALA A 473 5.67 -10.44 21.29
C ALA A 473 4.64 -9.62 20.52
N ALA A 474 4.73 -8.30 20.67
CA ALA A 474 4.04 -7.38 19.80
C ALA A 474 4.63 -7.53 18.39
N LYS A 475 3.77 -7.78 17.40
CA LYS A 475 4.00 -7.22 16.07
C LYS A 475 3.73 -5.72 16.22
N SER A 476 4.75 -4.88 16.13
CA SER A 476 4.56 -3.46 15.85
C SER A 476 4.29 -3.33 14.36
N SER A 477 3.04 -3.54 13.94
CA SER A 477 2.56 -2.90 12.71
C SER A 477 2.24 -1.45 13.10
N CYS A 478 3.17 -0.54 12.84
CA CYS A 478 2.97 0.89 13.05
C CYS A 478 3.31 1.64 11.77
N THR A 479 2.27 1.98 11.03
CA THR A 479 2.12 3.24 10.28
C THR A 479 0.73 3.76 10.58
#